data_AF-A0A1F9NQW7-F1
#
_entry.id   AF-A0A1F9NQW7-F1
#
_cell.length_a   1.000
_cell.length_b   1.000
_cell.length_c   1.000
_cell.angle_alpha   90.00
_cell.angle_beta   90.00
_cell.angle_gamma   90.00
#
_symmetry.space_group_name_H-M   'P 1'
#
loop_
_entity.id
_entity.type
_entity.pdbx_description
1 polymer ?
#
loop_
_entity_poly.entity_id
_entity_poly.type
_entity_poly.pdbx_seq_one_letter_code
_entity_poly.pdbx_strand_id
1 'polypeptide(L)'
;MTIRTAPSGVLIFFLRRLWLPVLLFAAFIVLCVVGYTGLEGILWQDALFWIFHPHSIHYEKVRNATKFFSLLVYLGVFAFQIWVAERILVTIFRRQGREAWKLMVNDANLEKIRDHFIICGFGQVGRT
;
A
#
# COMPACT_ATOMS: atom_id res chain seq x y z
N MET A 1 -8.98 -8.96 -31.78
CA MET A 1 -8.43 -9.21 -30.43
C MET A 1 -7.23 -8.27 -30.23
N THR A 2 -7.49 -7.02 -29.87
CA THR A 2 -6.45 -5.97 -29.78
C THR A 2 -6.05 -5.79 -28.32
N ILE A 3 -4.83 -6.20 -28.00
CA ILE A 3 -4.19 -6.03 -26.69
C ILE A 3 -4.00 -4.52 -26.46
N ARG A 4 -4.85 -3.93 -25.61
CA ARG A 4 -4.69 -2.55 -25.12
C ARG A 4 -3.45 -2.54 -24.24
N THR A 5 -2.34 -2.03 -24.76
CA THR A 5 -1.15 -1.71 -23.98
C THR A 5 -1.50 -0.61 -22.98
N ALA A 6 -1.32 -0.90 -21.68
CA ALA A 6 -1.57 0.04 -20.60
C ALA A 6 -0.65 1.27 -20.73
N PRO A 7 -1.12 2.47 -20.38
CA PRO A 7 -0.36 3.70 -20.58
C PRO A 7 0.78 3.74 -19.57
N SER A 8 2.00 3.82 -20.08
CA SER A 8 3.28 3.89 -19.34
C SER A 8 3.29 4.91 -18.18
N GLY A 9 2.48 5.98 -18.27
CA GLY A 9 2.35 6.98 -17.20
C GLY A 9 1.71 6.48 -15.89
N VAL A 10 0.82 5.47 -15.95
CA VAL A 10 0.17 4.93 -14.74
C VAL A 10 1.13 4.03 -13.97
N LEU A 11 1.97 3.26 -14.67
CA LEU A 11 2.99 2.40 -14.07
C LEU A 11 4.05 3.23 -13.35
N ILE A 12 4.52 4.32 -13.95
CA ILE A 12 5.52 5.23 -13.35
C ILE A 12 4.96 5.91 -12.10
N PHE A 13 3.69 6.35 -12.13
CA PHE A 13 3.04 6.92 -10.95
C PHE A 13 2.86 5.89 -9.82
N PHE A 14 2.46 4.66 -10.16
CA PHE A 14 2.40 3.55 -9.21
C PHE A 14 3.78 3.24 -8.62
N LEU A 15 4.82 3.15 -9.45
CA LEU A 15 6.17 2.83 -9.03
C LEU A 15 6.74 3.92 -8.11
N ARG A 16 6.52 5.19 -8.44
CA ARG A 16 6.92 6.32 -7.59
C ARG A 16 6.17 6.35 -6.25
N ARG A 17 4.91 5.89 -6.22
CA ARG A 17 4.11 5.83 -4.99
C ARG A 17 4.43 4.59 -4.14
N LEU A 18 4.77 3.46 -4.76
CA LEU A 18 5.17 2.22 -4.08
C LEU A 18 6.63 2.22 -3.62
N TRP A 19 7.48 3.06 -4.19
CA TRP A 19 8.88 3.12 -3.76
C TRP A 19 9.01 3.43 -2.27
N LEU A 20 8.23 4.39 -1.76
CA LEU A 20 8.29 4.80 -0.36
C LEU A 20 7.96 3.66 0.64
N PRO A 21 6.84 2.91 0.51
CA PRO A 21 6.59 1.77 1.38
C PRO A 21 7.62 0.65 1.22
N VAL A 22 8.11 0.39 0.00
CA VAL A 22 9.17 -0.61 -0.24
C VAL A 22 10.47 -0.22 0.45
N LEU A 23 10.86 1.06 0.37
CA LEU A 23 12.07 1.57 1.00
C LEU A 23 11.97 1.53 2.53
N LEU A 24 10.81 1.88 3.10
CA LEU A 24 10.57 1.76 4.53
C LEU A 24 10.63 0.31 5.00
N PHE A 25 10.05 -0.62 4.22
CA PHE A 25 10.12 -2.05 4.54
C PHE A 25 11.56 -2.59 4.44
N ALA A 26 12.32 -2.18 3.42
CA ALA A 26 13.72 -2.55 3.29
C ALA A 26 14.56 -2.00 4.46
N ALA A 27 14.36 -0.75 4.86
CA ALA A 27 15.02 -0.15 6.02
C ALA A 27 14.66 -0.89 7.32
N PHE A 28 13.40 -1.27 7.49
CA PHE A 28 12.95 -2.08 8.62
C PHE A 28 13.64 -3.45 8.66
N ILE A 29 13.72 -4.16 7.53
CA ILE A 29 14.45 -5.43 7.44
C ILE A 29 15.92 -5.26 7.83
N VAL A 30 16.59 -4.23 7.31
CA VAL A 30 18.00 -3.97 7.64
C VAL A 30 18.18 -3.73 9.15
N LEU A 31 17.29 -2.96 9.78
CA LEU A 31 17.30 -2.77 11.23
C LEU A 31 17.10 -4.09 11.99
N CYS A 32 16.19 -4.95 11.54
CA CYS A 32 15.98 -6.27 12.14
C CYS A 32 17.22 -7.17 12.00
N VAL A 33 17.86 -7.18 10.83
CA VAL A 33 19.10 -7.93 10.59
C VAL A 33 20.19 -7.46 11.54
N VAL A 34 20.42 -6.14 11.64
CA VAL A 34 21.41 -5.58 12.57
C VAL A 34 21.07 -5.99 14.01
N GLY A 35 19.80 -5.95 14.42
CA GLY A 35 19.35 -6.40 15.73
C GLY A 35 19.69 -7.86 16.03
N TYR A 36 19.39 -8.77 15.10
CA TYR A 36 19.72 -10.20 15.28
C TYR A 36 21.22 -10.47 15.27
N THR A 37 21.97 -9.85 14.36
CA THR A 37 23.44 -9.98 14.30
C THR A 37 24.11 -9.45 15.58
N GLY A 38 23.58 -8.38 16.18
CA GLY A 38 24.09 -7.83 17.45
C GLY A 38 23.69 -8.64 18.69
N LEU A 39 22.52 -9.29 18.68
CA LEU A 39 22.03 -10.07 19.82
C LEU A 39 22.64 -11.47 19.89
N GLU A 40 22.77 -12.16 18.76
CA GLU A 40 23.19 -13.56 18.69
C GLU A 40 24.50 -13.79 17.92
N GLY A 41 25.08 -12.75 17.28
CA GLY A 41 26.34 -12.89 16.53
C GLY A 41 26.21 -13.73 15.26
N ILE A 42 25.00 -13.95 14.76
CA ILE A 42 24.74 -14.76 13.58
C ILE A 42 25.07 -14.03 12.28
N LEU A 43 25.23 -14.77 11.18
CA LEU A 43 25.43 -14.20 9.86
C LEU A 43 24.16 -13.46 9.40
N TRP A 44 24.35 -12.43 8.56
CA TRP A 44 23.24 -11.62 8.04
C TRP A 44 22.22 -12.44 7.23
N GLN A 45 22.68 -13.50 6.55
CA GLN A 45 21.82 -14.43 5.82
C GLN A 45 20.90 -15.24 6.75
N ASP A 46 21.41 -15.66 7.90
CA ASP A 46 20.64 -16.43 8.89
C ASP A 46 19.65 -15.51 9.60
N ALA A 47 20.05 -14.26 9.87
CA ALA A 47 19.15 -13.23 10.38
C ALA A 47 18.00 -12.94 9.41
N LEU A 48 18.27 -12.83 8.11
CA LEU A 48 17.22 -12.70 7.09
C LEU A 48 16.30 -13.92 7.08
N PHE A 49 16.87 -15.12 7.16
CA PHE A 49 16.09 -16.35 7.22
C PHE A 49 15.15 -16.37 8.43
N TRP A 50 15.61 -15.92 9.60
CA TRP A 50 14.78 -15.81 10.81
C TRP A 50 13.66 -14.78 10.70
N ILE A 51 13.86 -13.69 9.95
CA ILE A 51 12.82 -12.67 9.72
C ILE A 51 11.66 -13.25 8.90
N PHE A 52 11.95 -14.00 7.83
CA PHE A 52 10.91 -14.57 6.96
C PHE A 52 10.34 -15.89 7.48
N HIS A 53 11.15 -16.67 8.19
CA HIS A 53 10.79 -17.95 8.79
C HIS A 53 11.08 -17.96 10.29
N PRO A 54 10.29 -17.25 11.11
CA PRO A 54 10.48 -17.20 12.56
C PRO A 54 10.38 -18.58 13.24
N HIS A 55 9.71 -19.55 12.60
CA HIS A 55 9.65 -20.94 13.08
C HIS A 55 10.98 -21.69 13.03
N SER A 56 11.98 -21.18 12.28
CA SER A 56 13.31 -21.76 12.23
C SER A 56 14.18 -21.46 13.45
N ILE A 57 13.71 -20.56 14.33
CA ILE A 57 14.42 -20.16 15.53
C ILE A 57 14.29 -21.27 16.58
N HIS A 58 15.43 -21.83 16.98
CA HIS A 58 15.49 -22.81 18.05
C HIS A 58 15.39 -22.09 19.41
N TYR A 59 14.17 -21.97 19.94
CA TYR A 59 13.88 -21.20 21.17
C TYR A 59 14.69 -21.65 22.40
N GLU A 60 15.19 -22.88 22.43
CA GLU A 60 16.00 -23.40 23.53
C GLU A 60 17.44 -22.86 23.54
N LYS A 61 17.96 -22.47 22.37
CA LYS A 61 19.37 -22.07 22.20
C LYS A 61 19.59 -20.55 22.14
N VAL A 62 18.51 -19.77 22.09
CA VAL A 62 18.57 -18.29 21.96
C VAL A 62 18.31 -17.59 23.29
N ARG A 63 18.89 -16.40 23.45
CA ARG A 63 18.71 -15.55 24.63
C ARG A 63 17.24 -15.12 24.76
N ASN A 64 16.78 -14.90 26.00
CA ASN A 64 15.42 -14.43 26.24
C ASN A 64 15.13 -13.08 25.55
N ALA A 65 16.13 -12.18 25.48
CA ALA A 65 16.01 -10.92 24.73
C ALA A 65 15.70 -11.16 23.25
N THR A 66 16.33 -12.15 22.62
CA THR A 66 16.12 -12.51 21.21
C THR A 66 14.71 -13.05 20.97
N LYS A 67 14.13 -13.78 21.93
CA LYS A 67 12.73 -14.25 21.86
C LYS A 67 11.73 -13.09 21.84
N PHE A 68 11.91 -12.11 22.74
CA PHE A 68 11.07 -10.92 22.74
C PHE A 68 11.27 -10.09 21.48
N PHE A 69 12.52 -9.95 21.04
CA PHE A 69 12.83 -9.26 19.79
C PHE A 69 12.16 -9.95 18.58
N SER A 70 12.19 -11.28 18.49
CA SER A 70 11.56 -12.01 17.38
C SER A 70 10.05 -11.86 17.35
N LEU A 71 9.40 -11.78 18.51
CA LEU A 71 7.97 -11.44 18.62
C LEU A 71 7.67 -10.03 18.06
N LEU A 72 8.49 -9.04 18.41
CA LEU A 72 8.35 -7.68 17.88
C LEU A 72 8.58 -7.61 16.38
N VAL A 73 9.60 -8.32 15.88
CA VAL A 73 9.87 -8.41 14.44
C VAL A 73 8.69 -9.03 13.71
N TYR A 74 8.14 -10.14 14.23
CA TYR A 74 6.98 -10.80 13.63
C TYR A 74 5.76 -9.88 13.54
N LEU A 75 5.41 -9.19 14.63
CA LEU A 75 4.33 -8.20 14.64
C LEU A 75 4.60 -7.05 13.68
N GLY A 76 5.85 -6.59 13.59
CA GLY A 76 6.26 -5.54 12.65
C GLY A 76 6.07 -5.97 11.20
N VAL A 77 6.55 -7.15 10.82
CA VAL A 77 6.36 -7.70 9.47
C VAL A 77 4.87 -7.83 9.15
N PHE A 78 4.07 -8.35 10.08
CA PHE A 78 2.63 -8.48 9.91
C PHE A 78 1.93 -7.12 9.72
N ALA A 79 2.28 -6.12 10.54
CA ALA A 79 1.77 -4.76 10.38
C ALA A 79 2.13 -4.14 9.03
N PHE A 80 3.36 -4.37 8.55
CA PHE A 80 3.79 -3.94 7.21
C PHE A 80 2.97 -4.59 6.10
N GLN A 81 2.65 -5.88 6.21
CA GLN A 81 1.80 -6.58 5.23
C GLN A 81 0.39 -5.95 5.17
N ILE A 82 -0.22 -5.68 6.33
CA ILE A 82 -1.51 -5.00 6.41
C ILE A 82 -1.43 -3.60 5.79
N TRP A 83 -0.40 -2.83 6.17
CA TRP A 83 -0.23 -1.46 5.68
C TRP A 83 -0.03 -1.40 4.16
N VAL A 84 0.75 -2.34 3.59
CA VAL A 84 0.93 -2.45 2.14
C VAL A 84 -0.38 -2.86 1.47
N ALA A 85 -1.12 -3.83 2.02
CA ALA A 85 -2.41 -4.26 1.50
C ALA A 85 -3.44 -3.11 1.50
N GLU A 86 -3.53 -2.35 2.59
CA GLU A 86 -4.38 -1.16 2.71
C GLU A 86 -4.02 -0.11 1.64
N ARG A 87 -2.73 0.20 1.47
CA ARG A 87 -2.26 1.16 0.46
C ARG A 87 -2.62 0.73 -0.95
N ILE A 88 -2.48 -0.56 -1.28
CA ILE A 88 -2.85 -1.10 -2.58
C ILE A 88 -4.36 -0.99 -2.78
N LEU A 89 -5.14 -1.41 -1.79
CA LEU A 89 -6.60 -1.35 -1.80
C LEU A 89 -7.09 0.08 -2.03
N VAL A 90 -6.62 1.04 -1.23
CA VAL A 90 -6.96 2.46 -1.38
C VAL A 90 -6.55 3.01 -2.74
N THR A 91 -5.45 2.56 -3.32
CA THR A 91 -5.01 3.03 -4.65
C THR A 91 -5.90 2.51 -5.77
N ILE A 92 -6.32 1.25 -5.71
CA ILE A 92 -7.25 0.63 -6.66
C ILE A 92 -8.64 1.27 -6.52
N PHE A 93 -9.17 1.33 -5.29
CA PHE A 93 -10.48 1.90 -5.00
C PHE A 93 -10.52 3.43 -5.17
N ARG A 94 -9.41 4.16 -5.07
CA ARG A 94 -9.40 5.63 -5.33
C ARG A 94 -9.83 6.01 -6.74
N ARG A 95 -9.70 5.11 -7.72
CA ARG A 95 -10.16 5.32 -9.10
C ARG A 95 -11.64 4.98 -9.26
N GLN A 96 -12.12 3.90 -8.67
CA GLN A 96 -13.53 3.49 -8.78
C GLN A 96 -14.44 4.26 -7.82
N GLY A 97 -14.02 4.47 -6.57
CA GLY A 97 -14.83 5.08 -5.52
C GLY A 97 -15.05 6.58 -5.69
N ARG A 98 -14.11 7.35 -6.27
CA ARG A 98 -14.33 8.78 -6.54
C ARG A 98 -15.26 9.02 -7.72
N GLU A 99 -15.19 8.20 -8.75
CA GLU A 99 -16.10 8.26 -9.90
C GLU A 99 -17.50 7.77 -9.49
N ALA A 100 -17.59 6.65 -8.75
CA ALA A 100 -18.86 6.16 -8.22
C ALA A 100 -19.51 7.13 -7.21
N TRP A 101 -18.72 7.76 -6.34
CA TRP A 101 -19.22 8.78 -5.40
C TRP A 101 -19.66 10.06 -6.13
N LYS A 102 -18.90 10.51 -7.14
CA LYS A 102 -19.33 11.65 -7.98
C LYS A 102 -20.63 11.34 -8.71
N LEU A 103 -20.79 10.14 -9.25
CA LEU A 103 -22.03 9.71 -9.92
C LEU A 103 -23.20 9.65 -8.93
N MET A 104 -23.02 9.03 -7.75
CA MET A 104 -24.06 8.99 -6.72
C MET A 104 -24.46 10.37 -6.20
N VAL A 105 -23.50 11.27 -5.93
CA VAL A 105 -23.80 12.62 -5.44
C VAL A 105 -24.43 13.47 -6.54
N ASN A 106 -24.01 13.28 -7.80
CA ASN A 106 -24.61 13.97 -8.93
C ASN A 106 -26.06 13.52 -9.17
N ASP A 107 -26.33 12.21 -9.17
CA ASP A 107 -27.68 11.66 -9.30
C ASP A 107 -28.60 12.07 -8.13
N ALA A 108 -28.09 12.01 -6.90
CA ALA A 108 -28.86 12.43 -5.72
C ALA A 108 -29.17 13.94 -5.69
N ASN A 109 -28.34 14.76 -6.34
CA ASN A 109 -28.57 16.20 -6.45
C ASN A 109 -29.51 16.54 -7.63
N LEU A 110 -29.45 15.78 -8.73
CA LEU A 110 -30.38 15.88 -9.86
C LEU A 110 -31.81 15.50 -9.45
N GLU A 111 -31.97 14.51 -8.58
CA GLU A 111 -33.30 14.05 -8.13
C GLU A 111 -34.00 15.05 -7.18
N LYS A 112 -33.22 15.92 -6.52
CA LYS A 112 -33.75 17.02 -5.69
C LYS A 112 -34.15 18.27 -6.49
N ILE A 113 -33.66 18.42 -7.73
CA ILE A 113 -33.96 19.57 -8.58
C ILE A 113 -34.93 19.13 -9.68
N ARG A 114 -36.22 19.19 -9.37
CA ARG A 114 -37.30 19.09 -10.38
C ARG A 114 -37.40 20.46 -11.07
N ASP A 115 -37.46 20.49 -12.41
CA ASP A 115 -37.32 21.64 -13.34
C ASP A 115 -35.90 22.12 -13.69
N HIS A 116 -34.96 21.23 -14.02
CA HIS A 116 -33.69 21.66 -14.63
C HIS A 116 -33.68 21.50 -16.17
N PHE A 117 -33.27 22.55 -16.87
CA PHE A 117 -32.96 22.52 -18.29
C PHE A 117 -31.45 22.27 -18.49
N ILE A 118 -31.08 21.23 -19.23
CA ILE A 118 -29.68 20.95 -19.57
C ILE A 118 -29.32 21.77 -20.80
N ILE A 119 -28.60 22.87 -20.61
CA ILE A 119 -28.08 23.68 -21.73
C ILE A 119 -26.76 23.07 -22.18
N CYS A 120 -26.82 22.19 -23.18
CA CYS A 120 -25.64 21.73 -23.90
C CYS A 120 -25.15 22.84 -24.84
N GLY A 121 -24.13 23.58 -24.42
CA GLY A 121 -23.42 24.53 -25.29
C GLY A 121 -23.57 26.02 -24.95
N PHE A 122 -23.43 26.41 -23.67
CA PHE A 122 -23.31 27.82 -23.29
C PHE A 122 -21.91 28.38 -23.65
N GLY A 123 -21.62 28.44 -24.95
CA GLY A 123 -20.48 29.16 -25.52
C GLY A 123 -20.82 30.63 -25.78
N GLN A 124 -19.83 31.42 -26.20
CA GLN A 124 -19.87 32.89 -26.32
C GLN A 124 -21.05 33.51 -27.11
N VAL A 125 -21.85 32.71 -27.82
CA VAL A 125 -23.00 33.17 -28.62
C VAL A 125 -24.32 33.23 -27.85
N GLY A 126 -24.37 32.78 -26.58
CA GLY A 126 -25.57 32.80 -25.75
C GLY A 126 -25.88 34.12 -25.02
N ARG A 127 -25.25 35.25 -25.41
CA ARG A 127 -25.59 36.59 -24.91
C ARG A 127 -26.41 37.35 -25.94
N THR A 128 -27.70 37.07 -26.02
CA THR A 128 -28.71 37.99 -26.55
C THR A 128 -30.03 37.70 -25.86
#